data_AF-A0A2D5BU96-F1
#
_entry.id   AF-A0A2D5BU96-F1
#
_cell.length_a   1.000
_cell.length_b   1.000
_cell.length_c   1.000
_cell.angle_alpha   90.00
_cell.angle_beta   90.00
_cell.angle_gamma   90.00
#
_symmetry.space_group_name_H-M   'P 1'
#
loop_
_entity.id
_entity.type
_entity.pdbx_description
1 polymer ?
#
loop_
_entity_poly.entity_id
_entity_poly.type
_entity_poly.pdbx_seq_one_letter_code
_entity_poly.pdbx_strand_id
1 'polypeptide(L)'
;MRLVRTALLVVLALSFGCKGTEAYLSDLYTATEPDGTSKIDVYDADILIHEALVGIMDQEVLTVSQMGRAAHHCGRIGRKNRSALLRADSVSLLAHLALRYPLPALSESFSDDKPVDRFATDAINAFDAALKPLETEHRIAGLSHPDRIVAEENWVALKELTGERFPLEPGVWERWWEENRERLVARAQADGRAPLRTLAYLRYGSLPSTRAVLGYLSTRLVVSDLPDLRELMRVAHVRLARLVAEYGIARGLRDESPAVRAEASRAARRVLAAGFGEELTDSLAREVDPVAKVQLLQTLEWYPSRMALELCLAALSDTDRSVSMTSRDVLTRLVGRDFGDQPAAWMVWWEREGKTRWP
;
A
#
# COMPACT_ATOMS: atom_id res chain seq x y z
N MET A 1 -23.61 -10.24 43.81
CA MET A 1 -23.10 -9.14 42.97
C MET A 1 -21.90 -9.49 42.08
N ARG A 2 -20.94 -10.36 42.47
CA ARG A 2 -19.80 -10.72 41.58
C ARG A 2 -20.20 -11.51 40.32
N LEU A 3 -21.15 -12.45 40.43
CA LEU A 3 -21.66 -13.23 39.29
C LEU A 3 -22.34 -12.40 38.19
N VAL A 4 -23.04 -11.32 38.58
CA VAL A 4 -23.72 -10.42 37.61
C VAL A 4 -22.70 -9.59 36.82
N ARG A 5 -21.58 -9.18 37.44
CA ARG A 5 -20.49 -8.47 36.74
C ARG A 5 -19.73 -9.36 35.76
N THR A 6 -19.49 -10.62 36.11
CA THR A 6 -18.83 -11.57 35.21
C THR A 6 -19.74 -11.93 34.02
N ALA A 7 -21.04 -12.11 34.25
CA ALA A 7 -22.00 -12.34 33.18
C ALA A 7 -22.14 -11.13 32.25
N LEU A 8 -22.11 -9.90 32.77
CA LEU A 8 -22.18 -8.68 31.95
C LEU A 8 -20.93 -8.47 31.09
N LEU A 9 -19.73 -8.80 31.60
CA LEU A 9 -18.48 -8.74 30.83
C LEU A 9 -18.41 -9.81 29.74
N VAL A 10 -18.91 -11.02 30.01
CA VAL A 10 -18.99 -12.10 29.01
C VAL A 10 -20.06 -11.80 27.96
N VAL A 11 -21.20 -11.21 28.33
CA VAL A 11 -22.22 -10.77 27.36
C VAL A 11 -21.71 -9.59 26.53
N LEU A 12 -21.01 -8.62 27.11
CA LEU A 12 -20.36 -7.56 26.31
C LEU A 12 -19.32 -8.14 25.36
N ALA A 13 -18.44 -9.05 25.81
CA ALA A 13 -17.44 -9.69 24.97
C ALA A 13 -18.03 -10.60 23.86
N LEU A 14 -19.21 -11.19 24.08
CA LEU A 14 -19.89 -12.05 23.10
C LEU A 14 -20.89 -11.29 22.21
N SER A 15 -21.25 -10.05 22.55
CA SER A 15 -22.16 -9.21 21.76
C SER A 15 -21.43 -8.33 20.75
N PHE A 16 -20.10 -8.20 20.84
CA PHE A 16 -19.30 -7.62 19.77
C PHE A 16 -19.13 -8.66 18.66
N GLY A 17 -20.21 -8.90 17.91
CA GLY A 17 -20.07 -9.56 16.60
C GLY A 17 -18.98 -8.82 15.84
N CYS A 18 -17.95 -9.55 15.39
CA CYS A 18 -16.87 -8.95 14.62
C CYS A 18 -17.48 -8.15 13.47
N LYS A 19 -17.18 -6.85 13.41
CA LYS A 19 -17.70 -6.02 12.32
C LYS A 19 -17.19 -6.62 11.00
N GLY A 20 -18.02 -6.61 9.98
CA GLY A 20 -17.56 -6.98 8.63
C GLY A 20 -16.50 -5.98 8.15
N THR A 21 -15.63 -6.43 7.23
CA THR A 21 -14.58 -5.57 6.63
C THR A 21 -15.11 -4.22 6.13
N GLU A 22 -16.31 -4.20 5.53
CA GLU A 22 -16.91 -2.95 5.02
C GLU A 22 -17.25 -1.95 6.13
N ALA A 23 -17.65 -2.42 7.30
CA ALA A 23 -17.91 -1.55 8.44
C ALA A 23 -16.60 -0.93 8.96
N TYR A 24 -15.51 -1.71 9.05
CA TYR A 24 -14.20 -1.15 9.40
C TYR A 24 -13.69 -0.15 8.37
N LEU A 25 -13.85 -0.42 7.06
CA LEU A 25 -13.47 0.53 6.01
C LEU A 25 -14.33 1.81 6.06
N SER A 26 -15.61 1.68 6.40
CA SER A 26 -16.49 2.82 6.64
C SER A 26 -16.01 3.64 7.85
N ASP A 27 -15.65 2.99 8.96
CA ASP A 27 -15.12 3.65 10.16
C ASP A 27 -13.82 4.42 9.84
N LEU A 28 -12.91 3.84 9.06
CA LEU A 28 -11.71 4.55 8.58
C LEU A 28 -12.07 5.77 7.73
N TYR A 29 -13.05 5.66 6.85
CA TYR A 29 -13.47 6.77 5.99
C TYR A 29 -14.15 7.89 6.77
N THR A 30 -15.02 7.56 7.73
CA THR A 30 -15.76 8.55 8.50
C THR A 30 -14.88 9.24 9.55
N ALA A 31 -13.97 8.50 10.18
CA ALA A 31 -13.08 9.00 11.25
C ALA A 31 -11.82 9.71 10.75
N THR A 32 -11.53 9.71 9.44
CA THR A 32 -10.36 10.42 8.87
C THR A 32 -10.74 11.61 8.00
N GLU A 33 -10.09 12.74 8.21
CA GLU A 33 -10.12 13.90 7.33
C GLU A 33 -9.49 13.57 5.97
N PRO A 34 -9.85 14.28 4.87
CA PRO A 34 -9.26 14.10 3.52
C PRO A 34 -7.73 14.04 3.49
N ASP A 35 -7.07 14.68 4.46
CA ASP A 35 -5.62 14.72 4.57
C ASP A 35 -4.98 13.55 5.35
N GLY A 36 -5.80 12.72 6.02
CA GLY A 36 -5.39 11.56 6.81
C GLY A 36 -5.28 11.81 8.31
N THR A 37 -5.56 13.02 8.79
CA THR A 37 -5.70 13.31 10.22
C THR A 37 -7.03 12.77 10.75
N SER A 38 -7.10 12.56 12.06
CA SER A 38 -8.34 12.15 12.72
C SER A 38 -9.32 13.32 12.72
N LYS A 39 -10.59 13.03 12.40
CA LYS A 39 -11.66 14.03 12.42
C LYS A 39 -11.91 14.51 13.84
N ILE A 40 -11.79 15.81 14.06
CA ILE A 40 -11.92 16.42 15.39
C ILE A 40 -13.38 16.37 15.88
N ASP A 41 -14.35 16.38 14.95
CA ASP A 41 -15.78 16.32 15.23
C ASP A 41 -16.30 14.90 15.50
N VAL A 42 -15.48 13.87 15.28
CA VAL A 42 -15.81 12.48 15.61
C VAL A 42 -15.21 12.16 16.99
N TYR A 43 -16.08 12.01 17.99
CA TYR A 43 -15.67 11.57 19.32
C TYR A 43 -14.96 10.22 19.22
N ASP A 44 -13.80 10.08 19.87
CA ASP A 44 -12.95 8.88 19.84
C ASP A 44 -12.51 8.43 18.43
N ALA A 45 -12.34 9.37 17.48
CA ALA A 45 -11.86 9.06 16.13
C ALA A 45 -10.60 8.19 16.11
N ASP A 46 -9.64 8.44 17.01
CA ASP A 46 -8.41 7.65 17.11
C ASP A 46 -8.68 6.18 17.49
N ILE A 47 -9.63 5.95 18.41
CA ILE A 47 -10.01 4.60 18.84
C ILE A 47 -10.71 3.87 17.71
N LEU A 48 -11.62 4.54 16.99
CA LEU A 48 -12.31 3.96 15.82
C LEU A 48 -11.32 3.60 14.71
N ILE A 49 -10.33 4.47 14.43
CA ILE A 49 -9.28 4.18 13.47
C ILE A 49 -8.47 2.96 13.91
N HIS A 50 -8.03 2.92 15.17
CA HIS A 50 -7.27 1.80 15.71
C HIS A 50 -8.05 0.48 15.61
N GLU A 51 -9.30 0.47 16.09
CA GLU A 51 -10.20 -0.70 16.02
C GLU A 51 -10.38 -1.18 14.58
N ALA A 52 -10.52 -0.25 13.63
CA ALA A 52 -10.67 -0.59 12.23
C ALA A 52 -9.38 -1.15 11.61
N LEU A 53 -8.21 -0.60 11.93
CA LEU A 53 -6.92 -1.14 11.46
C LEU A 53 -6.69 -2.55 11.99
N VAL A 54 -6.90 -2.78 13.29
CA VAL A 54 -6.78 -4.11 13.92
C VAL A 54 -7.82 -5.07 13.36
N GLY A 55 -9.08 -4.64 13.30
CA GLY A 55 -10.18 -5.43 12.78
C GLY A 55 -9.98 -5.89 11.34
N ILE A 56 -9.34 -5.06 10.49
CA ILE A 56 -8.96 -5.44 9.11
C ILE A 56 -7.77 -6.42 9.09
N MET A 57 -6.77 -6.25 9.96
CA MET A 57 -5.65 -7.19 10.07
C MET A 57 -6.10 -8.61 10.45
N ASP A 58 -7.15 -8.71 11.27
CA ASP A 58 -7.70 -9.99 11.73
C ASP A 58 -8.57 -10.70 10.67
N GLN A 59 -8.90 -10.05 9.54
CA GLN A 59 -9.75 -10.65 8.50
C GLN A 59 -9.00 -11.68 7.66
N GLU A 60 -9.48 -12.93 7.63
CA GLU A 60 -8.89 -14.01 6.83
C GLU A 60 -9.07 -13.86 5.31
N VAL A 61 -10.11 -13.15 4.84
CA VAL A 61 -10.35 -12.88 3.41
C VAL A 61 -10.70 -11.41 3.18
N LEU A 62 -9.96 -10.72 2.30
CA LEU A 62 -10.27 -9.39 1.79
C LEU A 62 -10.47 -9.51 0.28
N THR A 63 -11.45 -8.81 -0.26
CA THR A 63 -11.53 -8.63 -1.71
C THR A 63 -10.42 -7.69 -2.18
N VAL A 64 -10.08 -7.73 -3.48
CA VAL A 64 -9.09 -6.82 -4.08
C VAL A 64 -9.45 -5.36 -3.85
N SER A 65 -10.75 -5.01 -3.95
CA SER A 65 -11.23 -3.66 -3.67
C SER A 65 -11.08 -3.29 -2.20
N GLN A 66 -11.38 -4.19 -1.27
CA GLN A 66 -11.21 -3.93 0.17
C GLN A 66 -9.74 -3.73 0.53
N MET A 67 -8.85 -4.56 -0.02
CA MET A 67 -7.40 -4.38 0.11
C MET A 67 -6.95 -3.01 -0.43
N GLY A 68 -7.43 -2.63 -1.63
CA GLY A 68 -7.09 -1.35 -2.24
C GLY A 68 -7.50 -0.15 -1.38
N ARG A 69 -8.73 -0.17 -0.85
CA ARG A 69 -9.22 0.86 0.09
C ARG A 69 -8.43 0.86 1.40
N ALA A 70 -8.16 -0.30 1.99
CA ALA A 70 -7.37 -0.41 3.22
C ALA A 70 -5.96 0.20 3.05
N ALA A 71 -5.25 -0.16 1.97
CA ALA A 71 -3.94 0.41 1.67
C ALA A 71 -4.01 1.93 1.41
N HIS A 72 -5.05 2.41 0.73
CA HIS A 72 -5.30 3.85 0.55
C HIS A 72 -5.39 4.58 1.90
N HIS A 73 -6.23 4.10 2.82
CA HIS A 73 -6.42 4.71 4.13
C HIS A 73 -5.17 4.63 5.00
N CYS A 74 -4.49 3.47 5.04
CA CYS A 74 -3.27 3.31 5.82
C CYS A 74 -2.17 4.28 5.37
N GLY A 75 -1.95 4.39 4.06
CA GLY A 75 -0.94 5.33 3.56
C GLY A 75 -1.28 6.80 3.86
N ARG A 76 -2.57 7.16 4.04
CA ARG A 76 -3.00 8.49 4.52
C ARG A 76 -2.70 8.69 6.00
N ILE A 77 -3.11 7.74 6.84
CA ILE A 77 -2.90 7.77 8.30
C ILE A 77 -1.40 7.86 8.61
N GLY A 78 -0.58 6.96 8.04
CA GLY A 78 0.87 6.95 8.23
C GLY A 78 1.57 8.23 7.77
N ARG A 79 0.92 9.07 6.94
CA ARG A 79 1.51 10.34 6.48
C ARG A 79 1.33 11.46 7.49
N LYS A 80 0.10 11.69 7.92
CA LYS A 80 -0.30 12.96 8.55
C LYS A 80 -0.93 12.80 9.92
N ASN A 81 -1.26 11.58 10.35
CA ASN A 81 -1.89 11.39 11.64
C ASN A 81 -0.91 11.78 12.76
N ARG A 82 -1.40 12.53 13.75
CA ARG A 82 -0.57 13.02 14.87
C ARG A 82 -0.19 11.90 15.84
N SER A 83 -1.06 10.89 15.97
CA SER A 83 -0.83 9.73 16.84
C SER A 83 0.23 8.81 16.24
N ALA A 84 1.35 8.65 16.95
CA ALA A 84 2.40 7.71 16.57
C ALA A 84 1.91 6.25 16.57
N LEU A 85 0.98 5.91 17.47
CA LEU A 85 0.35 4.59 17.52
C LEU A 85 -0.38 4.29 16.20
N LEU A 86 -1.25 5.20 15.75
CA LEU A 86 -2.00 5.00 14.50
C LEU A 86 -1.09 4.96 13.27
N ARG A 87 0.00 5.74 13.27
CA ARG A 87 1.01 5.63 12.21
C ARG A 87 1.69 4.25 12.22
N ALA A 88 2.06 3.73 13.39
CA ALA A 88 2.64 2.39 13.52
C ALA A 88 1.66 1.28 13.07
N ASP A 89 0.40 1.34 13.53
CA ASP A 89 -0.64 0.38 13.12
C ASP A 89 -0.88 0.41 11.61
N SER A 90 -0.88 1.61 11.01
CA SER A 90 -1.02 1.75 9.56
C SER A 90 0.14 1.10 8.79
N VAL A 91 1.36 1.19 9.31
CA VAL A 91 2.54 0.53 8.73
C VAL A 91 2.46 -0.98 8.89
N SER A 92 2.01 -1.47 10.05
CA SER A 92 1.78 -2.90 10.29
C SER A 92 0.74 -3.49 9.32
N LEU A 93 -0.40 -2.82 9.15
CA LEU A 93 -1.43 -3.26 8.21
C LEU A 93 -0.93 -3.20 6.76
N LEU A 94 -0.18 -2.17 6.36
CA LEU A 94 0.45 -2.15 5.02
C LEU A 94 1.37 -3.34 4.79
N ALA A 95 2.18 -3.72 5.79
CA ALA A 95 3.02 -4.90 5.72
C ALA A 95 2.18 -6.18 5.57
N HIS A 96 1.11 -6.31 6.36
CA HIS A 96 0.19 -7.45 6.29
C HIS A 96 -0.44 -7.58 4.90
N LEU A 97 -0.94 -6.46 4.32
CA LEU A 97 -1.50 -6.45 2.98
C LEU A 97 -0.44 -6.82 1.92
N ALA A 98 0.80 -6.32 2.06
CA ALA A 98 1.89 -6.61 1.13
C ALA A 98 2.36 -8.08 1.14
N LEU A 99 2.24 -8.78 2.27
CA LEU A 99 2.57 -10.20 2.39
C LEU A 99 1.50 -11.09 1.79
N ARG A 100 0.24 -10.73 2.00
CA ARG A 100 -0.91 -11.55 1.65
C ARG A 100 -1.15 -11.64 0.15
N TYR A 101 -0.74 -10.61 -0.57
CA TYR A 101 -0.83 -10.57 -2.02
C TYR A 101 0.57 -10.48 -2.60
N PRO A 102 1.32 -11.61 -2.56
CA PRO A 102 2.69 -11.65 -2.99
C PRO A 102 2.76 -11.28 -4.46
N LEU A 103 3.55 -10.25 -4.74
CA LEU A 103 3.95 -9.90 -6.08
C LEU A 103 5.46 -10.02 -6.20
N PRO A 104 5.96 -10.19 -7.44
CA PRO A 104 7.38 -10.08 -7.69
C PRO A 104 7.89 -8.75 -7.13
N ALA A 105 9.01 -8.79 -6.42
CA ALA A 105 9.70 -7.59 -6.01
C ALA A 105 9.92 -6.69 -7.24
N LEU A 106 9.74 -5.40 -7.05
CA LEU A 106 9.97 -4.44 -8.10
C LEU A 106 11.49 -4.36 -8.32
N SER A 107 11.92 -4.44 -9.58
CA SER A 107 13.34 -4.52 -9.94
C SER A 107 14.06 -3.16 -9.82
N GLU A 108 13.32 -2.07 -9.72
CA GLU A 108 13.84 -0.70 -9.64
C GLU A 108 13.64 -0.15 -8.22
N SER A 109 14.67 0.53 -7.68
CA SER A 109 14.66 1.19 -6.38
C SER A 109 13.70 2.40 -6.34
N PHE A 110 13.02 2.62 -5.21
CA PHE A 110 12.02 3.67 -4.96
C PHE A 110 12.58 5.00 -4.46
N SER A 111 13.89 5.25 -4.63
CA SER A 111 14.48 6.50 -4.14
C SER A 111 14.00 7.75 -4.88
N ASP A 112 13.39 7.60 -6.07
CA ASP A 112 12.74 8.69 -6.83
C ASP A 112 11.19 8.48 -6.84
N ASP A 113 10.39 9.54 -6.81
CA ASP A 113 8.91 9.47 -6.87
C ASP A 113 8.42 9.06 -8.28
N LYS A 114 9.28 9.20 -9.30
CA LYS A 114 8.95 8.97 -10.72
C LYS A 114 8.49 7.54 -11.10
N PRO A 115 9.09 6.44 -10.59
CA PRO A 115 8.67 5.08 -10.95
C PRO A 115 7.25 4.78 -10.48
N VAL A 116 6.86 5.35 -9.34
CA VAL A 116 5.52 5.22 -8.78
C VAL A 116 4.49 5.91 -9.67
N ASP A 117 4.78 7.13 -10.10
CA ASP A 117 3.92 7.89 -11.01
C ASP A 117 3.79 7.21 -12.38
N ARG A 118 4.90 6.70 -12.91
CA ARG A 118 4.91 5.92 -14.15
C ARG A 118 4.06 4.67 -14.03
N PHE A 119 4.22 3.92 -12.94
CA PHE A 119 3.45 2.69 -12.73
C PHE A 119 1.94 2.97 -12.58
N ALA A 120 1.57 3.99 -11.80
CA ALA A 120 0.18 4.39 -11.65
C ALA A 120 -0.43 4.88 -12.97
N THR A 121 0.35 5.62 -13.76
CA THR A 121 -0.01 6.07 -15.10
C THR A 121 -0.25 4.89 -16.03
N ASP A 122 0.68 3.94 -16.09
CA ASP A 122 0.59 2.77 -16.95
C ASP A 122 -0.61 1.88 -16.56
N ALA A 123 -0.86 1.72 -15.25
CA ALA A 123 -2.01 0.97 -14.75
C ALA A 123 -3.36 1.60 -15.13
N ILE A 124 -3.50 2.93 -14.98
CA ILE A 124 -4.71 3.65 -15.41
C ILE A 124 -4.87 3.57 -16.92
N ASN A 125 -3.81 3.84 -17.68
CA ASN A 125 -3.88 3.81 -19.14
C ASN A 125 -4.27 2.42 -19.65
N ALA A 126 -3.68 1.37 -19.10
CA ALA A 126 -4.04 -0.01 -19.44
C ALA A 126 -5.51 -0.30 -19.07
N PHE A 127 -5.97 0.17 -17.91
CA PHE A 127 -7.34 -0.01 -17.48
C PHE A 127 -8.34 0.74 -18.37
N ASP A 128 -8.16 2.05 -18.58
CA ASP A 128 -9.06 2.87 -19.40
C ASP A 128 -9.07 2.38 -20.85
N ALA A 129 -7.93 1.93 -21.38
CA ALA A 129 -7.83 1.35 -22.72
C ALA A 129 -8.61 0.04 -22.86
N ALA A 130 -8.71 -0.75 -21.79
CA ALA A 130 -9.47 -1.99 -21.77
C ALA A 130 -10.96 -1.75 -21.43
N LEU A 131 -11.26 -0.76 -20.58
CA LEU A 131 -12.60 -0.42 -20.12
C LEU A 131 -13.44 0.21 -21.23
N LYS A 132 -12.94 1.25 -21.91
CA LYS A 132 -13.75 1.98 -22.90
C LYS A 132 -14.32 1.08 -24.00
N PRO A 133 -13.56 0.11 -24.56
CA PRO A 133 -14.11 -0.82 -25.54
C PRO A 133 -15.24 -1.69 -24.99
N LEU A 134 -15.05 -2.27 -23.81
CA LEU A 134 -16.05 -3.14 -23.19
C LEU A 134 -17.29 -2.37 -22.79
N GLU A 135 -17.14 -1.15 -22.25
CA GLU A 135 -18.26 -0.24 -22.01
C GLU A 135 -18.98 0.06 -23.32
N THR A 136 -18.25 0.41 -24.40
CA THR A 136 -18.88 0.67 -25.71
C THR A 136 -19.70 -0.53 -26.19
N GLU A 137 -19.11 -1.72 -26.20
CA GLU A 137 -19.76 -2.95 -26.63
C GLU A 137 -20.99 -3.29 -25.78
N HIS A 138 -20.87 -3.17 -24.45
CA HIS A 138 -22.00 -3.39 -23.53
C HIS A 138 -23.12 -2.37 -23.74
N ARG A 139 -22.79 -1.09 -23.94
CA ARG A 139 -23.77 -0.04 -24.20
C ARG A 139 -24.47 -0.25 -25.55
N ILE A 140 -23.77 -0.71 -26.58
CA ILE A 140 -24.36 -1.06 -27.89
C ILE A 140 -25.36 -2.20 -27.72
N ALA A 141 -24.99 -3.26 -27.01
CA ALA A 141 -25.92 -4.35 -26.68
C ALA A 141 -27.15 -3.85 -25.90
N GLY A 142 -26.93 -2.91 -24.97
CA GLY A 142 -27.98 -2.26 -24.18
C GLY A 142 -28.97 -1.40 -24.98
N LEU A 143 -28.67 -1.02 -26.23
CA LEU A 143 -29.61 -0.32 -27.10
C LEU A 143 -30.81 -1.19 -27.51
N SER A 144 -30.65 -2.53 -27.46
CA SER A 144 -31.70 -3.50 -27.74
C SER A 144 -32.53 -3.87 -26.50
N HIS A 145 -32.32 -3.19 -25.37
CA HIS A 145 -33.02 -3.49 -24.12
C HIS A 145 -34.53 -3.21 -24.27
N PRO A 146 -35.42 -4.10 -23.78
CA PRO A 146 -36.87 -3.93 -23.95
C PRO A 146 -37.43 -2.72 -23.20
N ASP A 147 -36.79 -2.33 -22.09
CA ASP A 147 -37.09 -1.05 -21.42
C ASP A 147 -36.44 0.10 -22.18
N ARG A 148 -37.29 0.99 -22.71
CA ARG A 148 -36.90 2.17 -23.48
C ARG A 148 -36.04 3.15 -22.68
N ILE A 149 -36.27 3.29 -21.36
CA ILE A 149 -35.48 4.22 -20.52
C ILE A 149 -34.03 3.74 -20.48
N VAL A 150 -33.83 2.44 -20.25
CA VAL A 150 -32.50 1.82 -20.26
C VAL A 150 -31.82 1.97 -21.62
N ALA A 151 -32.55 1.76 -22.72
CA ALA A 151 -32.00 1.96 -24.06
C ALA A 151 -31.58 3.42 -24.33
N GLU A 152 -32.41 4.39 -23.93
CA GLU A 152 -32.11 5.83 -24.06
C GLU A 152 -30.92 6.26 -23.18
N GLU A 153 -30.78 5.72 -21.97
CA GLU A 153 -29.62 5.94 -21.10
C GLU A 153 -28.32 5.40 -21.73
N ASN A 154 -28.36 4.17 -22.27
CA ASN A 154 -27.23 3.59 -22.98
C ASN A 154 -26.84 4.42 -24.22
N TRP A 155 -27.82 4.96 -24.94
CA TRP A 155 -27.59 5.85 -26.08
C TRP A 155 -27.00 7.20 -25.70
N VAL A 156 -27.47 7.83 -24.63
CA VAL A 156 -26.87 9.06 -24.10
C VAL A 156 -25.41 8.81 -23.72
N ALA A 157 -25.14 7.73 -22.99
CA ALA A 157 -23.79 7.34 -22.61
C ALA A 157 -22.89 7.06 -23.83
N LEU A 158 -23.39 6.40 -24.88
CA LEU A 158 -22.63 6.17 -26.11
C LEU A 158 -22.24 7.47 -26.81
N LYS A 159 -23.16 8.43 -26.92
CA LYS A 159 -22.85 9.73 -27.52
C LYS A 159 -21.79 10.49 -26.72
N GLU A 160 -21.86 10.44 -25.40
CA GLU A 160 -20.86 11.07 -24.53
C GLU A 160 -19.49 10.39 -24.64
N LEU A 161 -19.47 9.05 -24.63
CA LEU A 161 -18.25 8.26 -24.67
C LEU A 161 -17.51 8.39 -26.01
N THR A 162 -18.26 8.35 -27.12
CA THR A 162 -17.69 8.30 -28.47
C THR A 162 -17.56 9.69 -29.10
N GLY A 163 -18.42 10.63 -28.70
CA GLY A 163 -18.60 11.94 -29.34
C GLY A 163 -19.53 11.91 -30.56
N GLU A 164 -20.03 10.73 -30.93
CA GLU A 164 -20.88 10.54 -32.11
C GLU A 164 -22.35 10.90 -31.82
N ARG A 165 -23.13 11.16 -32.88
CA ARG A 165 -24.54 11.58 -32.78
C ARG A 165 -25.46 10.71 -33.63
N PHE A 166 -25.27 9.40 -33.58
CA PHE A 166 -26.13 8.44 -34.28
C PHE A 166 -27.51 8.31 -33.62
N PRO A 167 -28.54 7.84 -34.36
CA PRO A 167 -29.85 7.55 -33.80
C PRO A 167 -29.82 6.41 -32.77
N LEU A 168 -30.95 6.23 -32.07
CA LEU A 168 -31.23 5.09 -31.17
C LEU A 168 -31.51 3.82 -32.00
N GLU A 169 -30.56 3.43 -32.86
CA GLU A 169 -30.67 2.24 -33.71
C GLU A 169 -29.42 1.37 -33.56
N PRO A 170 -29.53 0.15 -32.99
CA PRO A 170 -28.36 -0.70 -32.68
C PRO A 170 -27.45 -0.95 -33.90
N GLY A 171 -28.02 -1.29 -35.06
CA GLY A 171 -27.25 -1.66 -36.25
C GLY A 171 -26.41 -0.52 -36.87
N VAL A 172 -26.67 0.74 -36.53
CA VAL A 172 -25.79 1.86 -36.90
C VAL A 172 -24.56 1.89 -35.99
N TRP A 173 -24.78 1.69 -34.69
CA TRP A 173 -23.70 1.66 -33.69
C TRP A 173 -22.81 0.43 -33.83
N GLU A 174 -23.36 -0.74 -34.16
CA GLU A 174 -22.61 -1.98 -34.40
C GLU A 174 -21.63 -1.83 -35.56
N ARG A 175 -22.08 -1.33 -36.72
CA ARG A 175 -21.20 -1.08 -37.88
C ARG A 175 -20.12 -0.06 -37.56
N TRP A 176 -20.49 1.04 -36.90
CA TRP A 176 -19.52 2.02 -36.46
C TRP A 176 -18.47 1.39 -35.51
N TRP A 177 -18.89 0.50 -34.62
CA TRP A 177 -18.00 -0.18 -33.68
C TRP A 177 -16.99 -1.09 -34.39
N GLU A 178 -17.45 -1.89 -35.37
CA GLU A 178 -16.57 -2.74 -36.19
C GLU A 178 -15.47 -1.92 -36.89
N GLU A 179 -15.82 -0.73 -37.40
CA GLU A 179 -14.89 0.14 -38.11
C GLU A 179 -13.97 0.95 -37.19
N ASN A 180 -14.40 1.27 -35.97
CA ASN A 180 -13.73 2.28 -35.12
C ASN A 180 -13.18 1.73 -33.80
N ARG A 181 -13.36 0.44 -33.48
CA ARG A 181 -12.89 -0.15 -32.22
C ARG A 181 -11.41 0.12 -31.94
N GLU A 182 -10.53 -0.16 -32.90
CA GLU A 182 -9.08 0.05 -32.71
C GLU A 182 -8.74 1.54 -32.51
N ARG A 183 -9.41 2.42 -33.26
CA ARG A 183 -9.26 3.87 -33.12
C ARG A 183 -9.71 4.34 -31.73
N LEU A 184 -10.80 3.78 -31.20
CA LEU A 184 -11.30 4.10 -29.88
C LEU A 184 -10.35 3.59 -28.78
N VAL A 185 -9.75 2.40 -28.94
CA VAL A 185 -8.70 1.89 -28.04
C VAL A 185 -7.48 2.81 -28.07
N ALA A 186 -6.97 3.16 -29.25
CA ALA A 186 -5.81 4.04 -29.39
C ALA A 186 -6.08 5.44 -28.81
N ARG A 187 -7.29 5.97 -29.05
CA ARG A 187 -7.75 7.22 -28.44
C ARG A 187 -7.89 7.08 -26.93
N ALA A 188 -8.41 5.98 -26.40
CA ALA A 188 -8.49 5.73 -24.97
C ALA A 188 -7.11 5.70 -24.30
N GLN A 189 -6.13 5.07 -24.94
CA GLN A 189 -4.73 5.07 -24.49
C GLN A 189 -4.11 6.47 -24.52
N ALA A 190 -4.40 7.26 -25.55
CA ALA A 190 -3.93 8.63 -25.66
C ALA A 190 -4.63 9.58 -24.66
N ASP A 191 -5.94 9.42 -24.51
CA ASP A 191 -6.82 10.21 -23.64
C ASP A 191 -6.67 9.82 -22.17
N GLY A 192 -6.25 8.60 -21.82
CA GLY A 192 -5.92 8.21 -20.44
C GLY A 192 -4.88 9.14 -19.81
N ARG A 193 -4.04 9.78 -20.64
CA ARG A 193 -3.12 10.85 -20.23
C ARG A 193 -3.84 12.13 -19.74
N ALA A 194 -5.11 12.34 -20.06
CA ALA A 194 -5.88 13.55 -19.75
C ALA A 194 -6.60 13.49 -18.38
N PRO A 195 -7.30 12.43 -17.95
CA PRO A 195 -7.65 12.22 -16.55
C PRO A 195 -6.42 12.19 -15.68
N LEU A 196 -5.31 11.59 -16.15
CA LEU A 196 -4.02 11.69 -15.49
C LEU A 196 -3.47 13.11 -15.48
N ARG A 197 -3.64 13.95 -16.50
CA ARG A 197 -3.28 15.37 -16.39
C ARG A 197 -4.21 16.09 -15.43
N THR A 198 -5.52 15.93 -15.46
CA THR A 198 -6.42 16.63 -14.53
C THR A 198 -6.22 16.13 -13.09
N LEU A 199 -6.02 14.83 -12.88
CA LEU A 199 -5.68 14.24 -11.60
C LEU A 199 -4.23 14.65 -11.20
N ALA A 200 -3.21 14.42 -12.02
CA ALA A 200 -1.79 14.73 -11.73
C ALA A 200 -1.48 16.22 -11.63
N TYR A 201 -2.06 17.05 -12.49
CA TYR A 201 -1.93 18.51 -12.48
C TYR A 201 -2.73 19.15 -11.34
N LEU A 202 -3.81 18.52 -10.85
CA LEU A 202 -4.52 18.99 -9.65
C LEU A 202 -3.97 18.40 -8.34
N ARG A 203 -3.22 17.28 -8.33
CA ARG A 203 -2.78 16.66 -7.06
C ARG A 203 -1.73 15.53 -7.06
N TYR A 204 -1.24 15.02 -8.19
CA TYR A 204 -0.64 13.67 -8.22
C TYR A 204 0.74 13.54 -8.90
N GLY A 205 1.80 13.99 -8.22
CA GLY A 205 3.21 13.65 -8.51
C GLY A 205 4.00 13.19 -7.28
N SER A 206 3.37 12.39 -6.40
CA SER A 206 3.89 11.93 -5.09
C SER A 206 3.07 10.73 -4.57
N LEU A 207 3.43 10.02 -3.49
CA LEU A 207 2.60 8.92 -2.91
C LEU A 207 1.06 9.16 -2.78
N PRO A 208 0.54 10.37 -2.50
CA PRO A 208 -0.89 10.70 -2.64
C PRO A 208 -1.53 10.24 -3.95
N SER A 209 -0.76 10.25 -5.04
CA SER A 209 -1.09 9.79 -6.39
C SER A 209 -1.46 8.34 -6.40
N THR A 210 -0.51 7.48 -6.01
CA THR A 210 -0.67 6.02 -5.98
C THR A 210 -1.86 5.61 -5.13
N ARG A 211 -2.04 6.29 -3.99
CA ARG A 211 -3.19 6.09 -3.10
C ARG A 211 -4.50 6.47 -3.77
N ALA A 212 -4.56 7.63 -4.42
CA ALA A 212 -5.77 8.08 -5.10
C ALA A 212 -6.10 7.20 -6.31
N VAL A 213 -5.09 6.76 -7.06
CA VAL A 213 -5.25 5.79 -8.15
C VAL A 213 -5.76 4.45 -7.64
N LEU A 214 -5.22 3.95 -6.53
CA LEU A 214 -5.71 2.72 -5.92
C LEU A 214 -7.16 2.84 -5.47
N GLY A 215 -7.55 3.99 -4.88
CA GLY A 215 -8.94 4.29 -4.55
C GLY A 215 -9.85 4.36 -5.79
N TYR A 216 -9.42 5.04 -6.85
CA TYR A 216 -10.13 5.14 -8.12
C TYR A 216 -10.38 3.76 -8.74
N LEU A 217 -9.32 2.96 -8.88
CA LEU A 217 -9.43 1.62 -9.43
C LEU A 217 -10.30 0.72 -8.55
N SER A 218 -10.25 0.88 -7.21
CA SER A 218 -11.08 0.08 -6.29
C SER A 218 -12.55 0.39 -6.47
N THR A 219 -12.90 1.68 -6.55
CA THR A 219 -14.27 2.11 -6.82
C THR A 219 -14.74 1.62 -8.20
N ARG A 220 -13.89 1.72 -9.23
CA ARG A 220 -14.21 1.23 -10.57
C ARG A 220 -14.42 -0.27 -10.62
N LEU A 221 -13.67 -1.06 -9.85
CA LEU A 221 -13.86 -2.51 -9.74
C LEU A 221 -15.27 -2.82 -9.23
N VAL A 222 -15.72 -2.11 -8.20
CA VAL A 222 -17.03 -2.31 -7.58
C VAL A 222 -18.17 -1.87 -8.49
N VAL A 223 -17.99 -0.76 -9.21
CA VAL A 223 -19.04 -0.18 -10.05
C VAL A 223 -19.18 -0.89 -11.40
N SER A 224 -18.07 -1.24 -12.05
CA SER A 224 -18.11 -1.74 -13.43
C SER A 224 -18.24 -3.27 -13.52
N ASP A 225 -17.83 -4.04 -12.49
CA ASP A 225 -17.76 -5.52 -12.44
C ASP A 225 -17.74 -6.24 -13.80
N LEU A 226 -16.78 -5.89 -14.66
CA LEU A 226 -16.61 -6.51 -15.97
C LEU A 226 -15.67 -7.73 -15.82
N PRO A 227 -16.14 -8.98 -16.07
CA PRO A 227 -15.34 -10.18 -15.90
C PRO A 227 -13.99 -10.13 -16.61
N ASP A 228 -13.97 -9.59 -17.83
CA ASP A 228 -12.79 -9.51 -18.69
C ASP A 228 -11.71 -8.54 -18.15
N LEU A 229 -12.09 -7.61 -17.28
CA LEU A 229 -11.16 -6.67 -16.63
C LEU A 229 -10.68 -7.15 -15.27
N ARG A 230 -11.33 -8.15 -14.66
CA ARG A 230 -11.05 -8.55 -13.28
C ARG A 230 -9.58 -8.90 -13.07
N GLU A 231 -8.98 -9.64 -14.01
CA GLU A 231 -7.57 -10.05 -13.88
C GLU A 231 -6.61 -8.88 -14.07
N LEU A 232 -6.82 -8.04 -15.09
CA LEU A 232 -6.02 -6.83 -15.32
C LEU A 232 -6.09 -5.90 -14.09
N MET A 233 -7.29 -5.65 -13.59
CA MET A 233 -7.52 -4.82 -12.42
C MET A 233 -6.91 -5.44 -11.16
N ARG A 234 -7.01 -6.76 -10.98
CA ARG A 234 -6.37 -7.46 -9.85
C ARG A 234 -4.87 -7.22 -9.86
N VAL A 235 -4.20 -7.45 -11.00
CA VAL A 235 -2.75 -7.25 -11.12
C VAL A 235 -2.37 -5.78 -10.85
N ALA A 236 -3.10 -4.82 -11.42
CA ALA A 236 -2.88 -3.41 -11.19
C ALA A 236 -3.05 -3.01 -9.71
N HIS A 237 -4.13 -3.48 -9.07
CA HIS A 237 -4.42 -3.19 -7.67
C HIS A 237 -3.36 -3.74 -6.75
N VAL A 238 -2.98 -5.00 -6.91
CA VAL A 238 -2.00 -5.60 -6.02
C VAL A 238 -0.66 -4.88 -6.18
N ARG A 239 -0.26 -4.51 -7.41
CA ARG A 239 1.00 -3.78 -7.65
C ARG A 239 0.98 -2.39 -7.03
N LEU A 240 -0.13 -1.67 -7.18
CA LEU A 240 -0.30 -0.35 -6.55
C LEU A 240 -0.38 -0.43 -5.02
N ALA A 241 -1.06 -1.44 -4.47
CA ALA A 241 -1.12 -1.66 -3.03
C ALA A 241 0.28 -1.98 -2.47
N ARG A 242 1.04 -2.82 -3.19
CA ARG A 242 2.44 -3.12 -2.86
C ARG A 242 3.30 -1.86 -2.86
N LEU A 243 3.19 -1.01 -3.89
CA LEU A 243 3.88 0.28 -3.95
C LEU A 243 3.53 1.20 -2.78
N VAL A 244 2.24 1.29 -2.45
CA VAL A 244 1.77 2.09 -1.31
C VAL A 244 2.35 1.56 0.00
N ALA A 245 2.42 0.23 0.16
CA ALA A 245 3.01 -0.40 1.32
C ALA A 245 4.52 -0.15 1.41
N GLU A 246 5.27 -0.36 0.32
CA GLU A 246 6.71 -0.18 0.32
C GLU A 246 7.10 1.26 0.66
N TYR A 247 6.45 2.24 0.04
CA TYR A 247 6.69 3.64 0.38
C TYR A 247 6.23 3.97 1.81
N GLY A 248 5.08 3.45 2.25
CA GLY A 248 4.58 3.67 3.61
C GLY A 248 5.58 3.18 4.66
N ILE A 249 6.21 2.03 4.42
CA ILE A 249 7.26 1.46 5.25
C ILE A 249 8.53 2.32 5.19
N ALA A 250 9.01 2.67 4.00
CA ALA A 250 10.19 3.54 3.84
C ALA A 250 10.02 4.88 4.56
N ARG A 251 8.82 5.46 4.49
CA ARG A 251 8.48 6.67 5.25
C ARG A 251 8.46 6.41 6.75
N GLY A 252 7.90 5.29 7.20
CA GLY A 252 7.90 4.90 8.61
C GLY A 252 9.31 4.77 9.19
N LEU A 253 10.28 4.28 8.41
CA LEU A 253 11.71 4.28 8.77
C LEU A 253 12.29 5.69 8.94
N ARG A 254 11.62 6.71 8.38
CA ARG A 254 11.95 8.13 8.49
C ARG A 254 11.06 8.92 9.44
N ASP A 255 10.17 8.25 10.17
CA ASP A 255 9.29 8.91 11.14
C ASP A 255 10.08 9.48 12.32
N GLU A 256 9.56 10.51 12.96
CA GLU A 256 10.16 11.13 14.16
C GLU A 256 10.03 10.23 15.39
N SER A 257 8.96 9.42 15.45
CA SER A 257 8.70 8.52 16.56
C SER A 257 9.51 7.22 16.46
N PRO A 258 10.28 6.83 17.50
CA PRO A 258 10.98 5.55 17.52
C PRO A 258 10.06 4.34 17.39
N ALA A 259 8.84 4.41 17.96
CA ALA A 259 7.87 3.32 17.86
C ALA A 259 7.43 3.05 16.41
N VAL A 260 7.24 4.12 15.62
CA VAL A 260 6.91 4.00 14.20
C VAL A 260 8.08 3.43 13.41
N ARG A 261 9.32 3.89 13.69
CA ARG A 261 10.52 3.35 13.04
C ARG A 261 10.73 1.86 13.36
N ALA A 262 10.50 1.46 14.60
CA ALA A 262 10.58 0.06 15.01
C ALA A 262 9.55 -0.80 14.24
N GLU A 263 8.29 -0.37 14.15
CA GLU A 263 7.28 -1.13 13.40
C GLU A 263 7.57 -1.14 11.89
N ALA A 264 8.03 -0.02 11.34
CA ALA A 264 8.47 0.05 9.95
C ALA A 264 9.65 -0.89 9.66
N SER A 265 10.58 -1.04 10.60
CA SER A 265 11.66 -2.01 10.49
C SER A 265 11.12 -3.45 10.49
N ARG A 266 10.17 -3.79 11.37
CA ARG A 266 9.52 -5.12 11.34
C ARG A 266 8.80 -5.35 10.02
N ALA A 267 8.10 -4.34 9.53
CA ALA A 267 7.40 -4.39 8.25
C ALA A 267 8.37 -4.61 7.10
N ALA A 268 9.49 -3.89 7.06
CA ALA A 268 10.56 -4.06 6.06
C ALA A 268 11.10 -5.49 6.08
N ARG A 269 11.38 -6.05 7.26
CA ARG A 269 11.82 -7.46 7.40
C ARG A 269 10.83 -8.46 6.78
N ARG A 270 9.54 -8.20 6.88
CA ARG A 270 8.51 -9.08 6.31
C ARG A 270 8.40 -8.91 4.79
N VAL A 271 8.45 -7.66 4.33
CA VAL A 271 8.19 -7.27 2.93
C VAL A 271 9.38 -7.58 2.02
N LEU A 272 10.61 -7.50 2.53
CA LEU A 272 11.85 -7.85 1.81
C LEU A 272 12.05 -7.10 0.48
N ALA A 273 11.65 -5.83 0.43
CA ALA A 273 11.88 -4.99 -0.75
C ALA A 273 13.34 -4.52 -0.78
N ALA A 274 14.03 -4.74 -1.90
CA ALA A 274 15.48 -4.49 -2.01
C ALA A 274 15.89 -3.05 -1.66
N GLY A 275 15.01 -2.07 -1.88
CA GLY A 275 15.25 -0.67 -1.57
C GLY A 275 15.56 -0.41 -0.09
N PHE A 276 14.94 -1.15 0.84
CA PHE A 276 14.95 -0.81 2.27
C PHE A 276 16.31 -0.83 2.95
N GLY A 277 17.32 -1.47 2.36
CA GLY A 277 18.65 -1.55 2.95
C GLY A 277 19.22 -0.17 3.30
N GLU A 278 19.11 0.79 2.37
CA GLU A 278 19.61 2.15 2.56
C GLU A 278 18.81 2.89 3.65
N GLU A 279 17.47 2.84 3.60
CA GLU A 279 16.64 3.49 4.61
C GLU A 279 16.81 2.90 6.02
N LEU A 280 17.05 1.59 6.13
CA LEU A 280 17.32 0.94 7.41
C LEU A 280 18.66 1.40 7.99
N THR A 281 19.70 1.51 7.15
CA THR A 281 21.02 2.01 7.59
C THR A 281 20.94 3.46 8.04
N ASP A 282 20.27 4.33 7.27
CA ASP A 282 20.04 5.73 7.64
C ASP A 282 19.22 5.86 8.92
N SER A 283 18.18 5.02 9.06
CA SER A 283 17.34 5.00 10.26
C SER A 283 18.14 4.59 11.49
N LEU A 284 18.98 3.56 11.40
CA LEU A 284 19.80 3.09 12.52
C LEU A 284 20.85 4.14 12.94
N ALA A 285 21.49 4.80 11.98
CA ALA A 285 22.55 5.79 12.24
C ALA A 285 22.08 6.97 13.12
N ARG A 286 20.79 7.33 13.06
CA ARG A 286 20.18 8.40 13.88
C ARG A 286 19.36 7.91 15.06
N GLU A 287 19.14 6.60 15.19
CA GLU A 287 18.26 6.08 16.22
C GLU A 287 18.92 6.23 17.60
N VAL A 288 18.13 6.65 18.58
CA VAL A 288 18.58 6.82 19.97
C VAL A 288 17.87 5.83 20.89
N ASP A 289 16.61 5.49 20.59
CA ASP A 289 15.83 4.57 21.41
C ASP A 289 16.36 3.13 21.29
N PRO A 290 16.73 2.47 22.40
CA PRO A 290 17.30 1.12 22.36
C PRO A 290 16.37 0.07 21.75
N VAL A 291 15.05 0.18 21.99
CA VAL A 291 14.08 -0.80 21.47
C VAL A 291 13.99 -0.72 19.96
N ALA A 292 13.92 0.50 19.42
CA ALA A 292 13.95 0.73 17.97
C ALA A 292 15.29 0.32 17.35
N LYS A 293 16.44 0.61 17.99
CA LYS A 293 17.77 0.15 17.53
C LYS A 293 17.84 -1.37 17.40
N VAL A 294 17.43 -2.10 18.44
CA VAL A 294 17.40 -3.57 18.44
C VAL A 294 16.58 -4.08 17.25
N GLN A 295 15.43 -3.46 17.00
CA GLN A 295 14.56 -3.88 15.90
C GLN A 295 15.18 -3.61 14.51
N LEU A 296 15.84 -2.46 14.34
CA LEU A 296 16.57 -2.10 13.12
C LEU A 296 17.75 -3.05 12.87
N LEU A 297 18.56 -3.31 13.89
CA LEU A 297 19.68 -4.27 13.82
C LEU A 297 19.20 -5.67 13.41
N GLN A 298 18.15 -6.19 14.05
CA GLN A 298 17.57 -7.49 13.69
C GLN A 298 17.08 -7.54 12.24
N THR A 299 16.67 -6.40 11.68
CA THR A 299 16.19 -6.32 10.30
C THR A 299 17.34 -6.26 9.31
N LEU A 300 18.44 -5.58 9.63
CA LEU A 300 19.62 -5.45 8.75
C LEU A 300 20.27 -6.80 8.39
N GLU A 301 20.05 -7.85 9.18
CA GLU A 301 20.40 -9.23 8.82
C GLU A 301 19.87 -9.64 7.42
N TRP A 302 18.69 -9.14 7.06
CA TRP A 302 18.01 -9.47 5.80
C TRP A 302 18.41 -8.54 4.64
N TYR A 303 19.18 -7.50 4.94
CA TYR A 303 19.66 -6.49 3.99
C TYR A 303 21.18 -6.35 4.08
N PRO A 304 21.90 -7.45 3.81
CA PRO A 304 23.33 -7.48 4.05
C PRO A 304 24.05 -6.55 3.08
N SER A 305 24.75 -5.57 3.63
CA SER A 305 25.57 -4.60 2.90
C SER A 305 26.78 -4.23 3.74
N ARG A 306 27.80 -3.66 3.10
CA ARG A 306 28.97 -3.12 3.79
C ARG A 306 28.57 -2.11 4.87
N MET A 307 27.67 -1.19 4.54
CA MET A 307 27.18 -0.19 5.49
C MET A 307 26.45 -0.83 6.67
N ALA A 308 25.61 -1.84 6.43
CA ALA A 308 24.93 -2.57 7.50
C ALA A 308 25.92 -3.24 8.47
N LEU A 309 27.00 -3.85 7.95
CA LEU A 309 28.06 -4.44 8.77
C LEU A 309 28.81 -3.39 9.58
N GLU A 310 29.18 -2.26 8.98
CA GLU A 310 29.87 -1.16 9.67
C GLU A 310 29.02 -0.59 10.81
N LEU A 311 27.70 -0.43 10.61
CA LEU A 311 26.79 0.00 11.66
C LEU A 311 26.61 -1.04 12.77
N CYS A 312 26.55 -2.33 12.45
CA CYS A 312 26.53 -3.38 13.47
C CYS A 312 27.84 -3.36 14.28
N LEU A 313 29.00 -3.25 13.63
CA LEU A 313 30.29 -3.14 14.32
C LEU A 313 30.32 -1.96 15.29
N ALA A 314 29.80 -0.79 14.88
CA ALA A 314 29.67 0.37 15.77
C ALA A 314 28.74 0.07 16.97
N ALA A 315 27.61 -0.60 16.74
CA ALA A 315 26.63 -0.95 17.76
C ALA A 315 27.15 -1.97 18.81
N LEU A 316 28.26 -2.67 18.56
CA LEU A 316 28.90 -3.52 19.59
C LEU A 316 29.36 -2.72 20.82
N SER A 317 29.63 -1.43 20.65
CA SER A 317 30.07 -0.53 21.72
C SER A 317 28.92 0.31 22.30
N ASP A 318 27.67 -0.01 21.97
CA ASP A 318 26.51 0.69 22.51
C ASP A 318 26.39 0.48 24.03
N THR A 319 26.01 1.54 24.76
CA THR A 319 25.88 1.48 26.22
C THR A 319 24.69 0.61 26.66
N ASP A 320 23.70 0.44 25.80
CA ASP A 320 22.61 -0.50 26.03
C ASP A 320 23.06 -1.93 25.69
N ARG A 321 23.00 -2.81 26.70
CA ARG A 321 23.40 -4.21 26.58
C ARG A 321 22.57 -4.97 25.53
N SER A 322 21.30 -4.64 25.37
CA SER A 322 20.42 -5.31 24.41
C SER A 322 20.82 -4.99 22.98
N VAL A 323 21.25 -3.75 22.73
CA VAL A 323 21.74 -3.28 21.42
C VAL A 323 23.05 -3.98 21.07
N SER A 324 24.04 -3.96 21.97
CA SER A 324 25.34 -4.61 21.74
C SER A 324 25.23 -6.12 21.55
N MET A 325 24.43 -6.82 22.37
CA MET A 325 24.16 -8.25 22.21
C MET A 325 23.45 -8.55 20.87
N THR A 326 22.41 -7.79 20.53
CA THR A 326 21.70 -7.98 19.25
C THR A 326 22.64 -7.76 18.06
N SER A 327 23.52 -6.76 18.14
CA SER A 327 24.50 -6.50 17.09
C SER A 327 25.46 -7.67 16.90
N ARG A 328 25.99 -8.24 18.00
CA ARG A 328 26.82 -9.46 17.95
C ARG A 328 26.08 -10.62 17.28
N ASP A 329 24.82 -10.85 17.63
CA ASP A 329 24.02 -11.92 17.04
C ASP A 329 23.78 -11.73 15.54
N VAL A 330 23.53 -10.50 15.11
CA VAL A 330 23.38 -10.16 13.68
C VAL A 330 24.70 -10.34 12.94
N LEU A 331 25.81 -9.82 13.47
CA LEU A 331 27.14 -9.99 12.89
C LEU A 331 27.53 -11.47 12.78
N THR A 332 27.26 -12.26 13.81
CA THR A 332 27.52 -13.71 13.83
C THR A 332 26.78 -14.42 12.70
N ARG A 333 25.50 -14.06 12.48
CA ARG A 333 24.68 -14.65 11.40
C ARG A 333 25.14 -14.19 10.01
N LEU A 334 25.50 -12.93 9.84
CA LEU A 334 26.00 -12.39 8.56
C LEU A 334 27.38 -12.96 8.18
N VAL A 335 28.28 -13.12 9.16
CA VAL A 335 29.66 -13.57 8.92
C VAL A 335 29.78 -15.09 8.92
N GLY A 336 28.89 -15.77 9.65
CA GLY A 336 28.92 -17.22 9.89
C GLY A 336 29.91 -17.64 10.97
N ARG A 337 30.42 -16.70 11.78
CA ARG A 337 31.40 -16.94 12.84
C ARG A 337 31.21 -15.92 13.96
N ASP A 338 31.30 -16.40 15.20
CA ASP A 338 31.26 -15.58 16.41
C ASP A 338 32.69 -15.26 16.87
N PHE A 339 32.99 -13.97 17.07
CA PHE A 339 34.28 -13.49 17.60
C PHE A 339 34.18 -13.04 19.07
N GLY A 340 33.06 -13.34 19.73
CA GLY A 340 32.80 -13.01 21.13
C GLY A 340 32.25 -11.60 21.33
N ASP A 341 32.23 -11.18 22.60
CA ASP A 341 31.67 -9.88 23.03
C ASP A 341 32.62 -8.69 22.87
N GLN A 342 33.88 -8.94 22.50
CA GLN A 342 34.91 -7.89 22.44
C GLN A 342 34.88 -7.19 21.07
N PRO A 343 34.52 -5.88 21.00
CA PRO A 343 34.47 -5.16 19.72
C PRO A 343 35.80 -5.17 18.96
N ALA A 344 36.93 -5.19 19.69
CA ALA A 344 38.27 -5.24 19.10
C ALA A 344 38.52 -6.49 18.23
N ALA A 345 37.99 -7.65 18.63
CA ALA A 345 38.15 -8.88 17.86
C ALA A 345 37.42 -8.81 16.52
N TRP A 346 36.21 -8.25 16.53
CA TRP A 346 35.42 -7.99 15.34
C TRP A 346 36.10 -7.00 14.40
N MET A 347 36.68 -5.91 14.92
CA MET A 347 37.41 -4.93 14.12
C MET A 347 38.67 -5.51 13.45
N VAL A 348 39.42 -6.36 14.16
CA VAL A 348 40.59 -7.05 13.56
C VAL A 348 40.16 -7.94 12.39
N TRP A 349 39.04 -8.66 12.52
CA TRP A 349 38.49 -9.43 11.41
C TRP A 349 38.02 -8.54 10.25
N TRP A 350 37.32 -7.44 10.55
CA TRP A 350 36.83 -6.51 9.53
C TRP A 350 37.96 -5.97 8.65
N GLU A 351 39.07 -5.55 9.27
CA GLU A 351 40.25 -5.04 8.58
C GLU A 351 40.99 -6.11 7.75
N ARG A 352 41.04 -7.36 8.23
CA ARG A 352 41.78 -8.44 7.56
C ARG A 352 41.00 -9.10 6.43
N GLU A 353 39.71 -9.33 6.62
CA GLU A 353 38.88 -10.17 5.74
C GLU A 353 37.58 -9.47 5.33
N GLY A 354 36.94 -8.76 6.28
CA GLY A 354 35.60 -8.18 6.09
C GLY A 354 35.52 -7.23 4.90
N LYS A 355 36.42 -6.25 4.81
CA LYS A 355 36.46 -5.26 3.70
C LYS A 355 36.65 -5.89 2.32
N THR A 356 37.31 -7.04 2.24
CA THR A 356 37.54 -7.73 0.96
C THR A 356 36.31 -8.55 0.56
N ARG A 357 35.64 -9.16 1.54
CA ARG A 357 34.46 -10.01 1.31
C ARG A 357 33.19 -9.19 1.04
N TRP A 358 33.13 -7.97 1.55
CA TRP A 358 31.98 -7.05 1.47
C TRP A 358 32.45 -5.70 0.89
N PRO A 359 32.66 -5.62 -0.44
CA PRO A 359 33.23 -4.44 -1.09
C PRO A 359 32.38 -3.17 -0.91
#